data_AF-A0A4P5T9M5-F1
#
_entry.id   AF-A0A4P5T9M5-F1
#
_cell.length_a   1.000
_cell.length_b   1.000
_cell.length_c   1.000
_cell.angle_alpha   90.00
_cell.angle_beta   90.00
_cell.angle_gamma   90.00
#
_symmetry.space_group_name_H-M   'P 1'
#
loop_
_entity.id
_entity.type
_entity.pdbx_description
1 polymer ?
#
loop_
_entity_poly.entity_id
_entity_poly.type
_entity_poly.pdbx_seq_one_letter_code
_entity_poly.pdbx_strand_id
1 'polypeptide(L)'
;MKEVTDIFLWIGLGFLAYFVFYLYRYKIRDFKGFLFACFLFCFAQNTLTTYIVSSQYIEWMPHLFRSAGFSVYLLSPLIFLYIRELLFEKGYQKYDWVHVLPGIFYIIDYTPFFLIEGDAKLQIIQQLKSNGTLFLHQQGYFKNYISHLFLRNSLTVFYLIWITILFFKFVKINGFLQFLETKVLLWKVLFLFYLLFTFAIPPLITFLELTPYSAENFYLILFSVMGILSLIILFLFTKKEVSK
;
A
#
# COMPACT_ATOMS: atom_id res chain seq x y z
N MET A 1 13.38 -7.52 17.90
CA MET A 1 13.29 -6.85 16.57
C MET A 1 13.37 -7.83 15.41
N LYS A 2 14.33 -8.78 15.38
CA LYS A 2 14.50 -9.74 14.27
C LYS A 2 13.22 -10.54 13.93
N GLU A 3 12.51 -11.02 14.96
CA GLU A 3 11.24 -11.75 14.78
C GLU A 3 10.13 -10.89 14.18
N VAL A 4 10.06 -9.59 14.50
CA VAL A 4 9.05 -8.66 13.96
C VAL A 4 9.37 -8.32 12.51
N THR A 5 10.64 -8.19 12.14
CA THR A 5 11.05 -7.95 10.77
C THR A 5 10.72 -9.14 9.87
N ASP A 6 10.92 -10.38 10.34
CA ASP A 6 10.63 -11.58 9.54
C ASP A 6 9.14 -11.72 9.16
N ILE A 7 8.22 -11.14 9.94
CA ILE A 7 6.79 -11.11 9.59
C ILE A 7 6.54 -10.37 8.27
N PHE A 8 7.30 -9.30 7.96
CA PHE A 8 7.15 -8.55 6.71
C PHE A 8 7.53 -9.38 5.49
N LEU A 9 8.53 -10.23 5.62
CA LEU A 9 8.91 -11.17 4.57
C LEU A 9 7.75 -12.12 4.26
N TRP A 10 7.16 -12.74 5.29
CA TRP A 10 6.06 -13.68 5.11
C TRP A 10 4.81 -13.03 4.53
N ILE A 11 4.49 -11.80 4.97
CA ILE A 11 3.39 -11.02 4.41
C ILE A 11 3.65 -10.73 2.93
N GLY A 12 4.84 -10.20 2.61
CA GLY A 12 5.19 -9.86 1.23
C GLY A 12 5.16 -11.06 0.30
N LEU A 13 5.73 -12.19 0.73
CA LEU A 13 5.69 -13.45 0.00
C LEU A 13 4.26 -13.98 -0.13
N GLY A 14 3.43 -13.86 0.91
CA GLY A 14 2.02 -14.27 0.86
C GLY A 14 1.21 -13.47 -0.15
N PHE A 15 1.37 -12.15 -0.17
CA PHE A 15 0.73 -11.28 -1.17
C PHE A 15 1.25 -11.53 -2.58
N LEU A 16 2.55 -11.77 -2.74
CA LEU A 16 3.15 -12.11 -4.04
C LEU A 16 2.64 -13.47 -4.54
N ALA A 17 2.60 -14.49 -3.68
CA ALA A 17 2.05 -15.79 -4.00
C ALA A 17 0.57 -15.69 -4.38
N TYR A 18 -0.20 -14.88 -3.65
CA TYR A 18 -1.60 -14.63 -3.99
C TYR A 18 -1.76 -13.88 -5.33
N PHE A 19 -0.90 -12.89 -5.61
CA PHE A 19 -0.85 -12.22 -6.92
C PHE A 19 -0.59 -13.22 -8.05
N VAL A 20 0.42 -14.09 -7.91
CA VAL A 20 0.74 -15.14 -8.90
C VAL A 20 -0.41 -16.12 -9.06
N PHE A 21 -0.99 -16.58 -7.96
CA PHE A 21 -2.18 -17.44 -7.98
C PHE A 21 -3.35 -16.76 -8.70
N TYR A 22 -3.59 -15.49 -8.42
CA TYR A 22 -4.67 -14.71 -9.02
C TYR A 22 -4.50 -14.60 -10.54
N LEU A 23 -3.28 -14.29 -11.01
CA LEU A 23 -2.94 -14.28 -12.44
C LEU A 23 -3.22 -15.64 -13.11
N TYR A 24 -2.75 -16.72 -12.48
CA TYR A 24 -2.83 -18.06 -13.04
C TYR A 24 -4.27 -18.61 -13.05
N ARG A 25 -5.02 -18.41 -11.96
CA ARG A 25 -6.34 -19.01 -11.77
C ARG A 25 -7.44 -18.28 -12.53
N TYR A 26 -7.46 -16.95 -12.44
CA TYR A 26 -8.61 -16.19 -12.92
C TYR A 26 -8.43 -15.75 -14.38
N LYS A 27 -7.18 -15.62 -14.85
CA LYS A 27 -6.79 -14.78 -16.00
C LYS A 27 -7.32 -13.37 -15.77
N ILE A 28 -6.48 -12.34 -15.85
CA ILE A 28 -6.99 -10.96 -15.77
C ILE A 28 -7.91 -10.75 -16.98
N ARG A 29 -9.23 -10.81 -16.76
CA ARG A 29 -10.25 -10.75 -17.82
C ARG A 29 -10.97 -9.41 -17.83
N ASP A 30 -11.02 -8.73 -16.70
CA ASP A 30 -11.71 -7.46 -16.53
C ASP A 30 -10.84 -6.44 -15.80
N PHE A 31 -11.27 -5.18 -15.89
CA PHE A 31 -10.52 -4.05 -15.36
C PHE A 31 -10.41 -4.10 -13.82
N LYS A 32 -11.45 -4.58 -13.12
CA LYS A 32 -11.39 -4.77 -11.67
C LYS A 32 -10.31 -5.79 -11.26
N GLY A 33 -10.18 -6.91 -11.97
CA GLY A 33 -9.15 -7.89 -11.69
C GLY A 33 -7.74 -7.35 -11.95
N PHE A 34 -7.58 -6.55 -13.01
CA PHE A 34 -6.32 -5.86 -13.28
C PHE A 34 -5.92 -4.92 -12.15
N LEU A 35 -6.84 -4.04 -11.72
CA LEU A 35 -6.59 -3.07 -10.65
C LEU A 35 -6.25 -3.75 -9.33
N PHE A 36 -6.95 -4.84 -9.00
CA PHE A 36 -6.66 -5.61 -7.80
C PHE A 36 -5.29 -6.29 -7.86
N ALA A 37 -4.92 -6.86 -9.00
CA ALA A 37 -3.60 -7.45 -9.21
C ALA A 37 -2.49 -6.41 -9.05
N CYS A 38 -2.65 -5.23 -9.64
CA CYS A 38 -1.72 -4.10 -9.46
C CYS A 38 -1.60 -3.70 -7.97
N PHE A 39 -2.72 -3.65 -7.25
CA PHE A 39 -2.72 -3.36 -5.82
C PHE A 39 -1.91 -4.41 -5.03
N LEU A 40 -2.16 -5.71 -5.28
CA LEU A 40 -1.43 -6.81 -4.60
C LEU A 40 0.07 -6.74 -4.87
N PHE A 41 0.46 -6.46 -6.12
CA PHE A 41 1.86 -6.29 -6.50
C PHE A 41 2.51 -5.12 -5.76
N CYS A 42 1.86 -3.94 -5.76
CA CYS A 42 2.37 -2.75 -5.07
C CYS A 42 2.50 -3.00 -3.56
N PHE A 43 1.54 -3.71 -2.96
CA PHE A 43 1.55 -4.04 -1.54
C PHE A 43 2.66 -5.05 -1.19
N ALA A 44 2.84 -6.08 -2.02
CA ALA A 44 3.92 -7.06 -1.88
C ALA A 44 5.29 -6.38 -1.99
N GLN A 45 5.50 -5.53 -3.00
CA GLN A 45 6.76 -4.79 -3.14
C GLN A 45 7.04 -3.91 -1.92
N ASN A 46 6.04 -3.21 -1.38
CA ASN A 46 6.21 -2.37 -0.21
C ASN A 46 6.64 -3.16 1.04
N THR A 47 5.99 -4.29 1.29
CA THR A 47 6.29 -5.15 2.45
C THR A 47 7.66 -5.82 2.32
N LEU A 48 8.01 -6.33 1.13
CA LEU A 48 9.34 -6.90 0.85
C LEU A 48 10.45 -5.85 0.97
N THR A 49 10.24 -4.65 0.45
CA THR A 49 11.23 -3.56 0.58
C THR A 49 11.39 -3.16 2.03
N THR A 50 10.30 -3.05 2.79
CA THR A 50 10.35 -2.77 4.24
C THR A 50 11.15 -3.84 4.98
N TYR A 51 10.99 -5.12 4.63
CA TYR A 51 11.82 -6.21 5.18
C TYR A 51 13.30 -6.04 4.84
N ILE A 52 13.63 -5.82 3.57
CA ILE A 52 15.03 -5.66 3.13
C ILE A 52 15.68 -4.48 3.85
N VAL A 53 14.99 -3.34 3.92
CA VAL A 53 15.46 -2.11 4.56
C VAL A 53 15.65 -2.25 6.07
N SER A 54 14.76 -2.99 6.74
CA SER A 54 14.85 -3.23 8.20
C SER A 54 15.81 -4.36 8.59
N SER A 55 16.27 -5.16 7.62
CA SER A 55 17.22 -6.24 7.82
C SER A 55 18.63 -5.85 7.39
N GLN A 56 19.60 -6.76 7.57
CA GLN A 56 20.96 -6.57 7.08
C GLN A 56 21.08 -6.76 5.55
N TYR A 57 20.05 -7.28 4.88
CA TYR A 57 20.07 -7.50 3.43
C TYR A 57 20.19 -6.21 2.62
N ILE A 58 19.81 -5.06 3.18
CA ILE A 58 19.98 -3.76 2.53
C ILE A 58 21.45 -3.46 2.18
N GLU A 59 22.40 -4.02 2.91
CA GLU A 59 23.85 -3.86 2.66
C GLU A 59 24.29 -4.59 1.38
N TRP A 60 23.57 -5.64 0.98
CA TRP A 60 23.85 -6.41 -0.23
C TRP A 60 23.06 -5.88 -1.45
N MET A 61 21.96 -5.17 -1.20
CA MET A 61 21.03 -4.70 -2.23
C MET A 61 20.67 -3.21 -2.03
N PRO A 62 21.65 -2.28 -2.01
CA PRO A 62 21.42 -0.88 -1.69
C PRO A 62 20.49 -0.17 -2.69
N HIS A 63 20.39 -0.68 -3.93
CA HIS A 63 19.48 -0.18 -4.96
C HIS A 63 18.00 -0.40 -4.65
N LEU A 64 17.67 -1.34 -3.75
CA LEU A 64 16.28 -1.54 -3.32
C LEU A 64 15.84 -0.53 -2.27
N PHE A 65 16.77 0.24 -1.68
CA PHE A 65 16.44 1.32 -0.78
C PHE A 65 15.54 2.34 -1.50
N ARG A 66 14.41 2.70 -0.87
CA ARG A 66 13.40 3.65 -1.39
C ARG A 66 12.65 3.20 -2.67
N SER A 67 12.98 2.06 -3.27
CA SER A 67 12.36 1.57 -4.52
C SER A 67 10.83 1.36 -4.42
N ALA A 68 10.32 0.99 -3.24
CA ALA A 68 8.88 0.81 -3.00
C ALA A 68 8.07 2.09 -2.98
N GLY A 69 8.69 3.29 -2.95
CA GLY A 69 7.95 4.52 -2.79
C GLY A 69 6.95 4.77 -3.92
N PHE A 70 7.30 4.43 -5.17
CA PHE A 70 6.34 4.48 -6.29
C PHE A 70 5.06 3.68 -5.97
N SER A 71 5.25 2.42 -5.56
CA SER A 71 4.15 1.51 -5.22
C SER A 71 3.32 1.99 -4.05
N VAL A 72 3.95 2.55 -3.03
CA VAL A 72 3.27 3.14 -1.87
C VAL A 72 2.36 4.30 -2.27
N TYR A 73 2.81 5.17 -3.18
CA TYR A 73 2.01 6.29 -3.69
C TYR A 73 0.82 5.84 -4.54
N LEU A 74 0.87 4.62 -5.09
CA LEU A 74 -0.22 4.05 -5.90
C LEU A 74 -1.23 3.23 -5.10
N LEU A 75 -0.95 2.85 -3.84
CA LEU A 75 -1.86 2.01 -3.06
C LEU A 75 -3.27 2.62 -2.93
N SER A 76 -3.38 3.86 -2.45
CA SER A 76 -4.68 4.51 -2.28
C SER A 76 -5.42 4.78 -3.60
N PRO A 77 -4.75 5.30 -4.66
CA PRO A 77 -5.39 5.42 -5.97
C PRO A 77 -5.90 4.10 -6.55
N LEU A 78 -5.13 3.01 -6.42
CA LEU A 78 -5.53 1.68 -6.91
C LEU A 78 -6.75 1.15 -6.16
N ILE A 79 -6.79 1.32 -4.84
CA ILE A 79 -7.96 0.97 -4.03
C ILE A 79 -9.20 1.74 -4.48
N PHE A 80 -9.06 3.06 -4.70
CA PHE A 80 -10.17 3.90 -5.18
C PHE A 80 -10.70 3.43 -6.54
N LEU A 81 -9.81 3.24 -7.52
CA LEU A 81 -10.20 2.78 -8.85
C LEU A 81 -10.87 1.41 -8.79
N TYR A 82 -10.33 0.50 -7.98
CA TYR A 82 -10.92 -0.82 -7.78
C TYR A 82 -12.32 -0.73 -7.18
N ILE A 83 -12.54 0.06 -6.13
CA ILE A 83 -13.87 0.20 -5.51
C ILE A 83 -14.85 0.87 -6.47
N ARG A 84 -14.42 1.90 -7.21
CA ARG A 84 -15.27 2.53 -8.22
C ARG A 84 -15.74 1.51 -9.26
N GLU A 85 -14.81 0.70 -9.76
CA GLU A 85 -15.12 -0.35 -10.74
C GLU A 85 -16.01 -1.43 -10.15
N LEU A 86 -15.76 -1.79 -8.89
CA LEU A 86 -16.54 -2.80 -8.18
C LEU A 86 -17.98 -2.34 -7.90
N LEU A 87 -18.22 -1.05 -7.67
CA LEU A 87 -19.54 -0.49 -7.40
C LEU A 87 -20.31 -0.10 -8.66
N PHE A 88 -19.64 0.31 -9.73
CA PHE A 88 -20.32 0.91 -10.90
C PHE A 88 -19.96 0.28 -12.25
N GLU A 89 -19.02 -0.67 -12.30
CA GLU A 89 -18.61 -1.40 -13.51
C GLU A 89 -18.40 -0.51 -14.74
N LYS A 90 -17.66 0.60 -14.55
CA LYS A 90 -17.49 1.63 -15.60
C LYS A 90 -16.41 1.29 -16.62
N GLY A 91 -15.62 0.25 -16.39
CA GLY A 91 -14.40 -0.03 -17.11
C GLY A 91 -13.35 1.07 -16.95
N TYR A 92 -12.31 0.95 -17.77
CA TYR A 92 -11.25 1.94 -17.87
C TYR A 92 -11.78 3.26 -18.46
N GLN A 93 -11.38 4.37 -17.84
CA GLN A 93 -11.71 5.72 -18.28
C GLN A 93 -10.42 6.50 -18.59
N LYS A 94 -10.44 7.38 -19.60
CA LYS A 94 -9.23 8.13 -20.00
C LYS A 94 -8.62 8.97 -18.87
N TYR A 95 -9.45 9.48 -17.97
CA TYR A 95 -9.00 10.25 -16.81
C TYR A 95 -8.37 9.38 -15.71
N ASP A 96 -8.43 8.05 -15.82
CA ASP A 96 -7.86 7.15 -14.82
C ASP A 96 -6.34 7.27 -14.70
N TRP A 97 -5.67 7.70 -15.78
CA TRP A 97 -4.22 7.93 -15.77
C TRP A 97 -3.77 9.00 -14.78
N VAL A 98 -4.64 9.95 -14.42
CA VAL A 98 -4.32 10.99 -13.43
C VAL A 98 -3.99 10.36 -12.06
N HIS A 99 -4.56 9.20 -11.76
CA HIS A 99 -4.31 8.47 -10.51
C HIS A 99 -2.91 7.83 -10.43
N VAL A 100 -2.18 7.78 -11.55
CA VAL A 100 -0.78 7.30 -11.60
C VAL A 100 0.22 8.43 -11.29
N LEU A 101 -0.19 9.69 -11.44
CA LEU A 101 0.66 10.86 -11.24
C LEU A 101 1.36 10.90 -9.86
N PRO A 102 0.73 10.51 -8.74
CA PRO A 102 1.42 10.49 -7.44
C PRO A 102 2.65 9.56 -7.44
N GLY A 103 2.58 8.43 -8.12
CA GLY A 103 3.73 7.53 -8.29
C GLY A 103 4.82 8.16 -9.16
N ILE A 104 4.42 8.77 -10.29
CA ILE A 104 5.36 9.45 -11.20
C ILE A 104 6.09 10.59 -10.48
N PHE A 105 5.36 11.39 -9.70
CA PHE A 105 5.94 12.43 -8.85
C PHE A 105 7.05 11.89 -7.95
N TYR A 106 6.81 10.74 -7.30
CA TYR A 106 7.82 10.09 -6.46
C TYR A 106 9.09 9.71 -7.24
N ILE A 107 8.94 9.13 -8.43
CA ILE A 107 10.09 8.76 -9.28
C ILE A 107 10.90 9.99 -9.68
N ILE A 108 10.23 11.06 -10.12
CA ILE A 108 10.90 12.30 -10.51
C ILE A 108 11.67 12.86 -9.32
N ASP A 109 11.03 12.94 -8.15
CA ASP A 109 11.66 13.47 -6.95
C ASP A 109 12.91 12.67 -6.54
N TYR A 110 12.82 11.34 -6.51
CA TYR A 110 13.91 10.45 -6.09
C TYR A 110 14.91 10.10 -7.21
N THR A 111 14.78 10.70 -8.39
CA THR A 111 15.71 10.48 -9.50
C THR A 111 17.18 10.71 -9.10
N PRO A 112 17.56 11.79 -8.38
CA PRO A 112 18.95 11.99 -7.95
C PRO A 112 19.47 10.82 -7.13
N PHE A 113 18.66 10.30 -6.21
CA PHE A 113 19.04 9.14 -5.41
C PHE A 113 19.17 7.87 -6.24
N PHE A 114 18.23 7.62 -7.16
CA PHE A 114 18.26 6.41 -7.98
C PHE A 114 19.49 6.34 -8.89
N LEU A 115 19.99 7.50 -9.35
CA LEU A 115 21.15 7.59 -10.24
C LEU A 115 22.51 7.48 -9.54
N ILE A 116 22.58 7.60 -8.20
CA ILE A 116 23.83 7.43 -7.46
C ILE A 116 24.27 5.96 -7.44
N GLU A 117 25.58 5.72 -7.43
CA GLU A 117 26.20 4.38 -7.37
C GLU A 117 25.91 3.62 -6.06
N GLY A 118 26.05 2.30 -6.11
CA GLY A 118 25.75 1.40 -4.98
C GLY A 118 26.54 1.73 -3.71
N ASP A 119 27.85 2.01 -3.84
CA ASP A 119 28.72 2.30 -2.69
C ASP A 119 28.34 3.60 -1.99
N ALA A 120 28.03 4.64 -2.76
CA ALA A 120 27.55 5.91 -2.21
C ALA A 120 26.16 5.76 -1.56
N LYS A 121 25.26 4.94 -2.12
CA LYS A 121 23.98 4.59 -1.46
C LYS A 121 24.22 3.87 -0.14
N LEU A 122 25.17 2.94 -0.08
CA LEU A 122 25.49 2.17 1.11
C LEU A 122 26.05 3.05 2.23
N GLN A 123 26.92 4.00 1.90
CA GLN A 123 27.41 5.01 2.85
C GLN A 123 26.25 5.83 3.44
N ILE A 124 25.33 6.30 2.59
CA ILE A 124 24.12 7.02 3.03
C ILE A 124 23.29 6.13 3.97
N ILE A 125 23.00 4.89 3.58
CA ILE A 125 22.19 3.96 4.39
C ILE A 125 22.84 3.72 5.76
N GLN A 126 24.16 3.52 5.81
CA GLN A 126 24.89 3.33 7.07
C GLN A 126 24.83 4.57 7.97
N GLN A 127 25.05 5.77 7.42
CA GLN A 127 24.93 7.03 8.16
C GLN A 127 23.52 7.21 8.75
N LEU A 128 22.49 6.89 7.97
CA LEU A 128 21.12 7.01 8.46
C LEU A 128 20.77 5.96 9.52
N LYS A 129 21.33 4.76 9.40
CA LYS A 129 21.19 3.68 10.39
C LYS A 129 21.84 4.07 11.72
N SER A 130 23.05 4.64 11.68
CA SER A 130 23.77 5.08 12.89
C SER A 130 23.07 6.24 13.60
N ASN A 131 22.45 7.15 12.83
CA ASN A 131 21.77 8.31 13.38
C ASN A 131 20.31 8.02 13.82
N GLY A 132 19.81 6.81 13.60
CA GLY A 132 18.41 6.47 13.81
C GLY A 132 17.45 7.22 12.87
N THR A 133 17.95 7.81 11.79
CA THR A 133 17.22 8.62 10.82
C THR A 133 17.02 7.90 9.48
N LEU A 134 17.10 6.57 9.47
CA LEU A 134 16.96 5.70 8.29
C LEU A 134 15.73 6.05 7.44
N PHE A 135 14.66 6.49 8.09
CA PHE A 135 13.46 6.93 7.41
C PHE A 135 13.39 8.46 7.24
N LEU A 136 14.07 9.26 8.06
CA LEU A 136 13.87 10.72 8.23
C LEU A 136 14.64 11.64 7.26
N HIS A 137 15.59 11.14 6.48
CA HIS A 137 16.28 11.95 5.47
C HIS A 137 15.91 11.52 4.05
N GLN A 138 15.59 12.52 3.22
CA GLN A 138 15.30 12.34 1.80
C GLN A 138 16.48 12.73 0.95
N GLN A 139 16.68 11.93 -0.10
CA GLN A 139 17.72 12.08 -1.10
C GLN A 139 17.17 12.58 -2.44
N GLY A 140 15.90 13.02 -2.47
CA GLY A 140 15.24 13.58 -3.63
C GLY A 140 15.41 15.10 -3.75
N TYR A 141 14.81 15.69 -4.79
CA TYR A 141 14.81 17.14 -5.01
C TYR A 141 14.10 17.90 -3.88
N PHE A 142 13.01 17.34 -3.37
CA PHE A 142 12.32 17.81 -2.18
C PHE A 142 13.09 17.31 -0.95
N LYS A 143 13.97 18.17 -0.42
CA LYS A 143 14.88 17.85 0.70
C LYS A 143 14.19 17.64 2.07
N ASN A 144 12.86 17.51 2.12
CA ASN A 144 12.09 17.43 3.38
C ASN A 144 11.23 16.15 3.47
N TYR A 145 11.66 15.22 4.33
CA TYR A 145 10.96 13.95 4.59
C TYR A 145 9.53 14.12 5.11
N ILE A 146 9.32 15.09 6.00
CA ILE A 146 8.00 15.39 6.57
C ILE A 146 7.02 15.69 5.44
N SER A 147 7.48 16.30 4.35
CA SER A 147 6.65 16.61 3.19
C SER A 147 6.16 15.37 2.46
N HIS A 148 6.95 14.31 2.27
CA HIS A 148 6.45 13.09 1.61
C HIS A 148 5.57 12.23 2.50
N LEU A 149 5.90 12.16 3.80
CA LEU A 149 5.02 11.48 4.75
C LEU A 149 3.66 12.18 4.76
N PHE A 150 3.65 13.51 4.90
CA PHE A 150 2.45 14.33 4.84
C PHE A 150 1.71 14.15 3.52
N LEU A 151 2.38 14.33 2.37
CA LEU A 151 1.79 14.20 1.03
C LEU A 151 1.11 12.84 0.84
N ARG A 152 1.77 11.74 1.19
CA ARG A 152 1.21 10.37 1.12
C ARG A 152 -0.02 10.21 1.99
N ASN A 153 0.03 10.73 3.21
CA ASN A 153 -1.08 10.59 4.15
C ASN A 153 -2.26 11.47 3.73
N SER A 154 -2.02 12.69 3.27
CA SER A 154 -3.04 13.56 2.67
C SER A 154 -3.68 12.90 1.44
N LEU A 155 -2.88 12.26 0.59
CA LEU A 155 -3.38 11.48 -0.55
C LEU A 155 -4.28 10.32 -0.09
N THR A 156 -3.89 9.61 0.96
CA THR A 156 -4.67 8.52 1.54
C THR A 156 -6.01 9.01 2.08
N VAL A 157 -6.00 10.10 2.84
CA VAL A 157 -7.22 10.74 3.38
C VAL A 157 -8.12 11.23 2.25
N PHE A 158 -7.55 11.85 1.21
CA PHE A 158 -8.29 12.29 0.03
C PHE A 158 -9.05 11.13 -0.63
N TYR A 159 -8.39 10.00 -0.90
CA TYR A 159 -9.06 8.84 -1.48
C TYR A 159 -10.06 8.19 -0.54
N LEU A 160 -9.79 8.16 0.77
CA LEU A 160 -10.74 7.65 1.76
C LEU A 160 -12.06 8.44 1.74
N ILE A 161 -11.98 9.78 1.73
CA ILE A 161 -13.14 10.65 1.59
C ILE A 161 -13.86 10.37 0.27
N TRP A 162 -13.11 10.23 -0.82
CA TRP A 162 -13.71 10.03 -2.15
C TRP A 162 -14.42 8.68 -2.28
N ILE A 163 -13.84 7.61 -1.74
CA ILE A 163 -14.45 6.28 -1.66
C ILE A 163 -15.73 6.34 -0.82
N THR A 164 -15.70 7.07 0.31
CA THR A 164 -16.86 7.26 1.17
C THR A 164 -18.01 7.93 0.42
N ILE A 165 -17.70 8.98 -0.36
CA ILE A 165 -18.68 9.66 -1.23
C ILE A 165 -19.25 8.68 -2.29
N LEU A 166 -18.40 7.89 -2.95
CA LEU A 166 -18.83 6.90 -3.93
C LEU A 166 -19.75 5.83 -3.30
N PHE A 167 -19.43 5.38 -2.10
CA PHE A 167 -20.24 4.43 -1.35
C PHE A 167 -21.63 4.99 -1.05
N PHE A 168 -21.72 6.20 -0.49
CA PHE A 168 -23.02 6.83 -0.24
C PHE A 168 -23.81 7.08 -1.52
N LYS A 169 -23.14 7.44 -2.62
CA LYS A 169 -23.77 7.57 -3.94
C LYS A 169 -24.33 6.23 -4.42
N PHE A 170 -23.57 5.14 -4.29
CA PHE A 170 -24.02 3.81 -4.67
C PHE A 170 -25.24 3.37 -3.85
N VAL A 171 -25.18 3.53 -2.53
CA VAL A 171 -26.28 3.21 -1.61
C VAL A 171 -27.53 4.01 -1.91
N LYS A 172 -27.40 5.30 -2.28
CA LYS A 172 -28.54 6.13 -2.67
C LYS A 172 -29.23 5.66 -3.96
N ILE A 173 -28.46 5.13 -4.91
CA ILE A 173 -28.98 4.68 -6.22
C ILE A 173 -29.56 3.27 -6.14
N ASN A 174 -28.85 2.34 -5.51
CA ASN A 174 -29.17 0.91 -5.52
C ASN A 174 -29.79 0.40 -4.21
N GLY A 175 -29.79 1.21 -3.15
CA GLY A 175 -30.26 0.81 -1.83
C GLY A 175 -29.22 0.04 -1.01
N PHE A 176 -29.21 0.29 0.31
CA PHE A 176 -28.24 -0.33 1.23
C PHE A 176 -28.48 -1.84 1.41
N LEU A 177 -29.74 -2.27 1.42
CA LEU A 177 -30.08 -3.69 1.61
C LEU A 177 -29.59 -4.55 0.45
N GLN A 178 -29.72 -4.07 -0.79
CA GLN A 178 -29.21 -4.78 -1.98
C GLN A 178 -27.67 -4.92 -1.94
N PHE A 179 -26.97 -3.93 -1.40
CA PHE A 179 -25.53 -4.01 -1.16
C PHE A 179 -25.18 -5.11 -0.14
N LEU A 180 -25.90 -5.15 1.00
CA LEU A 180 -25.67 -6.13 2.06
C LEU A 180 -25.98 -7.58 1.63
N GLU A 181 -26.97 -7.78 0.78
CA GLU A 181 -27.29 -9.09 0.20
C GLU A 181 -26.10 -9.67 -0.56
N THR A 182 -25.32 -8.80 -1.20
CA THR A 182 -24.08 -9.17 -1.89
C THR A 182 -22.94 -9.28 -0.88
N LYS A 183 -23.02 -10.25 0.05
CA LYS A 183 -22.06 -10.45 1.16
C LYS A 183 -20.58 -10.34 0.74
N VAL A 184 -20.21 -10.90 -0.41
CA VAL A 184 -18.83 -10.86 -0.92
C VAL A 184 -18.37 -9.43 -1.25
N LEU A 185 -19.26 -8.61 -1.82
CA LEU A 185 -18.99 -7.22 -2.16
C LEU A 185 -18.78 -6.38 -0.90
N LEU A 186 -19.66 -6.53 0.10
CA LEU A 186 -19.55 -5.87 1.40
C LEU A 186 -18.17 -6.11 2.03
N TRP A 187 -17.76 -7.37 2.15
CA TRP A 187 -16.49 -7.71 2.78
C TRP A 187 -15.28 -7.20 2.00
N LYS A 188 -15.32 -7.19 0.66
CA LYS A 188 -14.25 -6.59 -0.17
C LYS A 188 -14.12 -5.09 0.10
N VAL A 189 -15.23 -4.37 0.18
CA VAL A 189 -15.23 -2.92 0.48
C VAL A 189 -14.74 -2.65 1.90
N LEU A 190 -15.24 -3.39 2.89
CA LEU A 190 -14.80 -3.25 4.29
C LEU A 190 -13.30 -3.53 4.46
N PHE A 191 -12.80 -4.57 3.79
CA PHE A 191 -11.37 -4.90 3.80
C PHE A 191 -10.52 -3.75 3.26
N LEU A 192 -10.92 -3.15 2.15
CA LEU A 192 -10.18 -2.04 1.54
C LEU A 192 -10.26 -0.74 2.36
N PHE A 193 -11.41 -0.48 3.00
CA PHE A 193 -11.53 0.61 3.98
C PHE A 193 -10.57 0.40 5.16
N TYR A 194 -10.56 -0.81 5.73
CA TYR A 194 -9.65 -1.17 6.81
C TYR A 194 -8.19 -0.91 6.41
N LEU A 195 -7.78 -1.33 5.20
CA LEU A 195 -6.44 -1.06 4.69
C LEU A 195 -6.11 0.44 4.66
N LEU A 196 -7.01 1.28 4.12
CA LEU A 196 -6.80 2.72 4.03
C LEU A 196 -6.73 3.41 5.41
N PHE A 197 -7.61 3.02 6.33
CA PHE A 197 -7.59 3.56 7.69
C PHE A 197 -6.24 3.31 8.37
N THR A 198 -5.61 2.16 8.13
CA THR A 198 -4.32 1.89 8.73
C THR A 198 -3.16 2.69 8.11
N PHE A 199 -3.28 3.15 6.88
CA PHE A 199 -2.30 4.12 6.36
C PHE A 199 -2.52 5.52 6.93
N ALA A 200 -3.77 5.89 7.25
CA ALA A 200 -4.17 7.22 7.69
C ALA A 200 -4.06 7.45 9.21
N ILE A 201 -4.33 6.45 10.05
CA ILE A 201 -4.41 6.59 11.51
C ILE A 201 -3.04 6.75 12.20
N PRO A 202 -2.00 5.95 11.90
CA PRO A 202 -0.69 6.05 12.55
C PRO A 202 -0.07 7.46 12.54
N PRO A 203 -0.03 8.17 11.39
CA PRO A 203 0.48 9.53 11.34
C PRO A 203 -0.32 10.49 12.20
N LEU A 204 -1.64 10.33 12.21
CA LEU A 204 -2.53 11.20 12.97
C LEU A 204 -2.30 11.02 14.47
N ILE A 205 -2.23 9.78 14.94
CA ILE A 205 -1.96 9.46 16.35
C ILE A 205 -0.59 9.97 16.77
N THR A 206 0.45 9.76 15.95
CA THR A 206 1.79 10.27 16.26
C THR A 206 1.86 11.80 16.22
N PHE A 207 1.20 12.45 15.26
CA PHE A 207 1.14 13.91 15.17
C PHE A 207 0.43 14.54 16.36
N LEU A 208 -0.61 13.88 16.87
CA LEU A 208 -1.36 14.31 18.06
C LEU A 208 -0.69 13.89 19.38
N GLU A 209 0.51 13.29 19.34
CA GLU A 209 1.25 12.81 20.51
C GLU A 209 0.45 11.84 21.40
N LEU A 210 -0.51 11.12 20.82
CA LEU A 210 -1.41 10.21 21.54
C LEU A 210 -0.79 8.85 21.86
N THR A 211 0.49 8.66 21.54
CA THR A 211 1.19 7.40 21.75
C THR A 211 2.67 7.63 22.08
N PRO A 212 3.27 6.83 22.99
CA PRO A 212 4.71 6.90 23.26
C PRO A 212 5.54 6.23 22.14
N TYR A 213 4.90 5.54 21.19
CA TYR A 213 5.58 4.92 20.06
C TYR A 213 5.88 5.94 18.96
N SER A 214 7.07 5.85 18.36
CA SER A 214 7.32 6.56 17.10
C SER A 214 6.34 6.07 16.03
N ALA A 215 5.99 6.94 15.06
CA ALA A 215 5.12 6.58 13.94
C ALA A 215 5.58 5.28 13.26
N GLU A 216 6.89 5.08 13.15
CA GLU A 216 7.51 3.93 12.53
C GLU A 216 7.24 2.62 13.27
N ASN A 217 7.44 2.60 14.59
CA ASN A 217 7.15 1.41 15.40
C ASN A 217 5.65 1.08 15.36
N PHE A 218 4.81 2.11 15.35
CA PHE A 218 3.37 1.94 15.25
C PHE A 218 2.95 1.41 13.88
N TYR A 219 3.55 1.92 12.79
CA TYR A 219 3.38 1.38 11.44
C TYR A 219 3.82 -0.07 11.35
N LEU A 220 4.97 -0.44 11.94
CA LEU A 220 5.48 -1.81 11.86
C LEU A 220 4.54 -2.81 12.55
N ILE A 221 4.00 -2.45 13.72
CA ILE A 221 3.03 -3.28 14.45
C ILE A 221 1.72 -3.39 13.64
N LEU A 222 1.23 -2.28 13.10
CA LEU A 222 -0.01 -2.30 12.32
C LEU A 222 0.15 -3.11 11.02
N PHE A 223 1.22 -2.92 10.26
CA PHE A 223 1.46 -3.68 9.04
C PHE A 223 1.59 -5.18 9.30
N SER A 224 2.23 -5.59 10.39
CA SER A 224 2.40 -7.00 10.73
C SER A 224 1.07 -7.67 11.11
N VAL A 225 0.26 -7.03 11.96
CA VAL A 225 -1.09 -7.50 12.30
C VAL A 225 -2.00 -7.54 11.06
N MET A 226 -1.91 -6.51 10.22
CA MET A 226 -2.73 -6.39 9.02
C MET A 226 -2.40 -7.40 7.94
N GLY A 227 -1.12 -7.67 7.68
CA GLY A 227 -0.76 -8.60 6.63
C GLY A 227 -1.28 -10.00 6.94
N ILE A 228 -1.26 -10.39 8.22
CA ILE A 228 -1.85 -11.65 8.69
C ILE A 228 -3.37 -11.65 8.49
N LEU A 229 -4.07 -10.61 8.95
CA LEU A 229 -5.52 -10.49 8.77
C LEU A 229 -5.93 -10.46 7.30
N SER A 230 -5.13 -9.81 6.46
CA SER A 230 -5.36 -9.74 5.02
C SER A 230 -5.22 -11.11 4.35
N LEU A 231 -4.22 -11.90 4.72
CA LEU A 231 -4.05 -13.26 4.19
C LEU A 231 -5.21 -14.17 4.61
N ILE A 232 -5.67 -14.06 5.86
CA ILE A 232 -6.84 -14.80 6.35
C ILE A 232 -8.10 -14.43 5.56
N ILE A 233 -8.35 -13.13 5.38
CA ILE A 233 -9.52 -12.63 4.64
C ILE A 233 -9.46 -13.07 3.17
N LEU A 234 -8.30 -12.96 2.51
CA LEU A 234 -8.11 -13.40 1.12
C LEU A 234 -8.34 -14.92 0.96
N PHE A 235 -7.87 -15.73 1.92
CA PHE A 235 -8.09 -17.17 1.93
C PHE A 235 -9.57 -17.54 2.12
N LEU A 236 -10.30 -16.80 2.96
CA LEU A 236 -11.74 -17.01 3.15
C LEU A 236 -12.54 -16.68 1.88
N PHE A 237 -12.08 -15.73 1.07
CA PHE A 237 -12.75 -15.37 -0.18
C PHE A 237 -12.55 -16.38 -1.30
N THR A 238 -11.36 -16.97 -1.45
CA THR A 238 -11.11 -17.98 -2.50
C THR A 238 -11.90 -19.26 -2.26
N LYS A 239 -12.11 -19.68 -1.01
CA LYS A 239 -12.87 -20.90 -0.70
C LYS A 239 -14.34 -20.84 -1.15
N LYS A 240 -14.93 -19.64 -1.18
CA LYS A 240 -16.36 -19.44 -1.49
C LYS A 240 -16.67 -19.38 -2.98
N GLU A 241 -15.69 -19.06 -3.81
CA GLU A 241 -15.81 -19.08 -5.27
C GLU A 241 -15.57 -20.49 -5.86
N VAL A 242 -14.95 -21.40 -5.12
CA VAL A 242 -14.71 -22.80 -5.54
C VAL A 242 -15.95 -23.70 -5.35
N SER A 243 -16.93 -23.27 -4.55
CA SER A 243 -18.15 -24.04 -4.26
C SER A 243 -19.36 -23.67 -5.15
N LYS A 244 -19.12 -23.04 -6.30
CA LYS A 244 -20.13 -22.77 -7.35
C LYS A 244 -19.60 -23.29 -8.67
#